data_AF-A0A3C1S545-F1
#
_entry.id   AF-A0A3C1S545-F1
#
_cell.length_a   1.000
_cell.length_b   1.000
_cell.length_c   1.000
_cell.angle_alpha   90.00
_cell.angle_beta   90.00
_cell.angle_gamma   90.00
#
_symmetry.space_group_name_H-M   'P 1'
#
loop_
_entity.id
_entity.type
_entity.pdbx_description
1 polymer ?
#
loop_
_entity_poly.entity_id
_entity_poly.type
_entity_poly.pdbx_seq_one_letter_code
_entity_poly.pdbx_strand_id
1 'polypeptide(L)'
;MNEVKVVRLVDVDRIVKIHKQSFKDFFLTNLGPSFLKAYYKVLINSKESIVVGFFANNQLEGFCAVAKLSRGFNFNLIKANLWFFFIQGVKILFTKPFAILRLIKNLNKTDSNVNDSGNYSEVLSIAISTNMQGKGGGKKMLYEIEEKIKSRRNI
;
A
#
# COMPACT_ATOMS: atom_id res chain seq x y z
N MET A 1 4.74 -22.86 10.46
CA MET A 1 4.15 -21.96 11.48
C MET A 1 3.70 -20.68 10.79
N ASN A 2 2.58 -20.09 11.24
CA ASN A 2 2.04 -18.86 10.65
C ASN A 2 2.28 -17.70 11.61
N GLU A 3 2.82 -16.59 11.12
CA GLU A 3 3.13 -15.41 11.93
C GLU A 3 2.80 -14.12 11.20
N VAL A 4 2.61 -13.03 11.95
CA VAL A 4 2.51 -11.67 11.40
C VAL A 4 3.69 -10.85 11.93
N LYS A 5 4.39 -10.17 11.03
CA LYS A 5 5.52 -9.29 11.40
C LYS A 5 5.70 -8.15 10.42
N VAL A 6 6.49 -7.15 10.80
CA VAL A 6 6.88 -6.05 9.90
C VAL A 6 7.67 -6.62 8.72
N VAL A 7 7.33 -6.19 7.51
CA VAL A 7 8.04 -6.61 6.29
C VAL A 7 9.35 -5.83 6.10
N ARG A 8 10.27 -6.38 5.32
CA ARG A 8 11.56 -5.78 4.97
C ARG A 8 11.62 -5.48 3.47
N LEU A 9 12.63 -4.73 3.04
CA LEU A 9 12.84 -4.41 1.61
C LEU A 9 12.99 -5.67 0.73
N VAL A 10 13.51 -6.77 1.30
CA VAL A 10 13.62 -8.07 0.61
C VAL A 10 12.26 -8.69 0.26
N ASP A 11 11.19 -8.28 0.94
CA ASP A 11 9.83 -8.81 0.76
C ASP A 11 9.05 -8.09 -0.36
N VAL A 12 9.56 -6.95 -0.85
CA VAL A 12 8.87 -6.07 -1.82
C VAL A 12 8.41 -6.83 -3.06
N ASP A 13 9.25 -7.70 -3.62
CA ASP A 13 8.90 -8.42 -4.84
C ASP A 13 7.72 -9.37 -4.63
N ARG A 14 7.61 -9.96 -3.43
CA ARG A 14 6.49 -10.81 -3.07
C ARG A 14 5.23 -9.99 -2.79
N ILE A 15 5.35 -8.83 -2.14
CA ILE A 15 4.24 -7.87 -1.96
C ILE A 15 3.67 -7.47 -3.32
N VAL A 16 4.51 -7.06 -4.27
CA VAL A 16 4.09 -6.67 -5.62
C VAL A 16 3.38 -7.81 -6.35
N LYS A 17 3.87 -9.06 -6.20
CA LYS A 17 3.22 -10.24 -6.77
C LYS A 17 1.81 -10.42 -6.20
N ILE A 18 1.66 -10.36 -4.87
CA ILE A 18 0.36 -10.51 -4.20
C ILE A 18 -0.57 -9.35 -4.59
N HIS A 19 -0.09 -8.10 -4.57
CA HIS A 19 -0.86 -6.92 -4.95
C HIS A 19 -1.47 -7.06 -6.34
N LYS A 20 -0.66 -7.42 -7.34
CA LYS A 20 -1.13 -7.60 -8.72
C LYS A 20 -2.16 -8.72 -8.85
N GLN A 21 -2.04 -9.78 -8.05
CA GLN A 21 -2.98 -10.90 -8.08
C GLN A 21 -4.32 -10.54 -7.44
N SER A 22 -4.28 -9.78 -6.34
CA SER A 22 -5.46 -9.43 -5.53
C SER A 22 -6.21 -8.20 -6.05
N PHE A 23 -5.49 -7.22 -6.60
CA PHE A 23 -6.05 -5.94 -7.06
C PHE A 23 -5.97 -5.83 -8.58
N LYS A 24 -6.50 -6.83 -9.28
CA LYS A 24 -6.61 -6.79 -10.74
C LYS A 24 -7.37 -5.53 -11.15
N ASP A 25 -6.88 -4.87 -12.20
CA ASP A 25 -7.47 -3.66 -12.77
C ASP A 25 -7.53 -2.42 -11.85
N PHE A 26 -7.03 -2.53 -10.60
CA PHE A 26 -6.90 -1.39 -9.70
C PHE A 26 -5.89 -0.38 -10.23
N PHE A 27 -6.09 0.89 -9.88
CA PHE A 27 -5.27 1.98 -10.39
C PHE A 27 -3.76 1.75 -10.22
N LEU A 28 -3.31 1.45 -9.00
CA LEU A 28 -1.87 1.22 -8.73
C LEU A 28 -1.32 0.01 -9.49
N THR A 29 -2.12 -1.04 -9.66
CA THR A 29 -1.77 -2.21 -10.48
C THR A 29 -1.53 -1.83 -11.94
N ASN A 30 -2.36 -0.93 -12.47
CA ASN A 30 -2.26 -0.47 -13.86
C ASN A 30 -0.99 0.36 -14.13
N LEU A 31 -0.40 0.99 -13.12
CA LEU A 31 0.88 1.69 -13.23
C LEU A 31 2.08 0.73 -13.41
N GLY A 32 1.88 -0.56 -13.15
CA GLY A 32 2.84 -1.61 -13.45
C GLY A 32 3.80 -1.96 -12.31
N PRO A 33 4.56 -3.06 -12.46
CA PRO A 33 5.36 -3.63 -11.39
C PRO A 33 6.51 -2.72 -10.93
N SER A 34 7.14 -1.94 -11.82
CA SER A 34 8.18 -0.99 -11.43
C SER A 34 7.64 0.09 -10.49
N PHE A 35 6.46 0.64 -10.79
CA PHE A 35 5.80 1.61 -9.93
C PHE A 35 5.44 0.99 -8.58
N LEU A 36 4.85 -0.21 -8.57
CA LEU A 36 4.48 -0.88 -7.31
C LEU A 36 5.72 -1.18 -6.44
N LYS A 37 6.83 -1.65 -7.04
CA LYS A 37 8.10 -1.82 -6.32
C LYS A 37 8.55 -0.51 -5.70
N ALA A 38 8.45 0.58 -6.46
CA ALA A 38 8.82 1.90 -5.97
C ALA A 38 7.94 2.34 -4.79
N TYR A 39 6.63 2.26 -4.97
CA TYR A 39 5.63 2.59 -3.97
C TYR A 39 5.83 1.83 -2.66
N TYR A 40 5.95 0.50 -2.71
CA TYR A 40 6.13 -0.29 -1.49
C TYR A 40 7.49 -0.09 -0.81
N LYS A 41 8.57 0.16 -1.56
CA LYS A 41 9.86 0.55 -0.95
C LYS A 41 9.74 1.84 -0.14
N VAL A 42 9.04 2.83 -0.70
CA VAL A 42 8.79 4.11 -0.03
C VAL A 42 7.94 3.91 1.24
N LEU A 43 6.89 3.09 1.17
CA LEU A 43 6.07 2.79 2.36
C LEU A 43 6.84 2.04 3.46
N ILE A 44 7.69 1.09 3.10
CA ILE A 44 8.49 0.32 4.07
C ILE A 44 9.51 1.23 4.78
N ASN A 45 10.08 2.20 4.06
CA ASN A 45 11.08 3.12 4.61
C ASN A 45 10.48 4.35 5.31
N SER A 46 9.18 4.60 5.14
CA SER A 46 8.52 5.80 5.68
C SER A 46 8.15 5.63 7.14
N LYS A 47 8.46 6.64 7.96
CA LYS A 47 7.99 6.73 9.35
C LYS A 47 6.49 7.02 9.45
N GLU A 48 5.86 7.47 8.37
CA GLU A 48 4.42 7.80 8.33
C GLU A 48 3.53 6.61 7.96
N SER A 49 4.12 5.46 7.64
CA SER A 49 3.39 4.22 7.34
C SER A 49 3.86 3.04 8.18
N ILE A 50 3.04 1.99 8.17
CA ILE A 50 3.35 0.69 8.74
C ILE A 50 3.00 -0.34 7.66
N VAL A 51 3.91 -1.28 7.39
CA VAL A 51 3.64 -2.40 6.51
C VAL A 51 3.94 -3.69 7.27
N VAL A 52 2.91 -4.52 7.46
CA VAL A 52 3.05 -5.85 8.05
C VAL A 52 2.76 -6.92 7.00
N GLY A 53 3.33 -8.09 7.23
CA GLY A 53 3.20 -9.26 6.37
C GLY A 53 2.68 -10.45 7.16
N PHE A 54 1.83 -11.24 6.52
CA PHE A 54 1.44 -12.57 6.99
C PHE A 54 2.38 -13.59 6.36
N PHE A 55 3.15 -14.28 7.18
CA PHE A 55 4.11 -15.29 6.76
C PHE A 55 3.57 -16.68 7.10
N ALA A 56 3.53 -17.57 6.10
CA ALA A 56 3.23 -18.99 6.28
C ALA A 56 4.43 -19.79 5.78
N ASN A 57 5.00 -20.64 6.64
CA ASN A 57 6.19 -21.43 6.32
C ASN A 57 7.35 -20.56 5.79
N ASN A 58 7.63 -19.46 6.49
CA ASN A 58 8.63 -18.44 6.14
C ASN A 58 8.43 -17.73 4.79
N GLN A 59 7.32 -17.97 4.09
CA GLN A 59 6.97 -17.28 2.86
C GLN A 59 5.94 -16.19 3.15
N LEU A 60 6.15 -15.00 2.59
CA LEU A 60 5.16 -13.94 2.64
C LEU A 60 3.95 -14.32 1.79
N GLU A 61 2.81 -14.48 2.44
CA GLU A 61 1.53 -14.88 1.85
C GLU A 61 0.45 -13.80 1.95
N GLY A 62 0.73 -12.69 2.63
CA GLY A 62 -0.14 -11.51 2.63
C GLY A 62 0.57 -10.28 3.14
N PHE A 63 -0.01 -9.12 2.90
CA PHE A 63 0.49 -7.87 3.44
C PHE A 63 -0.66 -6.93 3.78
N CYS A 64 -0.40 -6.01 4.70
CA CYS A 64 -1.25 -4.87 5.01
C CYS A 64 -0.37 -3.63 5.14
N ALA A 65 -0.66 -2.61 4.33
CA ALA A 65 0.01 -1.32 4.36
C ALA A 65 -0.96 -0.24 4.83
N VAL A 66 -0.54 0.53 5.82
CA VAL A 66 -1.35 1.53 6.50
C VAL A 66 -0.61 2.86 6.60
N ALA A 67 -1.30 3.95 6.32
CA ALA A 67 -0.88 5.30 6.67
C ALA A 67 -1.25 5.58 8.13
N LYS A 68 -0.34 6.16 8.91
CA LYS A 68 -0.60 6.50 10.31
C LYS A 68 -1.60 7.66 10.45
N LEU A 69 -1.56 8.60 9.52
CA LEU A 69 -2.48 9.70 9.38
C LEU A 69 -2.86 9.81 7.90
N SER A 70 -4.16 9.70 7.58
CA SER A 70 -4.66 9.79 6.20
C SER A 70 -4.45 11.18 5.60
N ARG A 71 -4.74 12.22 6.39
CA ARG A 71 -4.66 13.62 5.98
C ARG A 71 -3.29 13.94 5.36
N GLY A 72 -3.31 14.22 4.05
CA GLY A 72 -2.12 14.64 3.30
C GLY A 72 -1.09 13.54 3.08
N PHE A 73 -1.35 12.28 3.45
CA PHE A 73 -0.36 11.20 3.37
C PHE A 73 0.22 11.04 1.98
N ASN A 74 -0.64 10.86 0.96
CA ASN A 74 -0.19 10.64 -0.41
C ASN A 74 0.62 11.84 -0.95
N PHE A 75 0.20 13.07 -0.65
CA PHE A 75 0.92 14.27 -1.04
C PHE A 75 2.31 14.34 -0.38
N ASN A 76 2.38 14.10 0.93
CA ASN A 76 3.63 14.10 1.69
C ASN A 76 4.57 12.98 1.24
N LEU A 77 4.02 11.79 0.94
CA LEU A 77 4.76 10.64 0.45
C LEU A 77 5.42 10.94 -0.91
N ILE A 78 4.67 11.53 -1.83
CA ILE A 78 5.17 11.93 -3.16
C ILE A 78 6.22 13.03 -3.01
N LYS A 79 5.93 14.07 -2.21
CA LYS A 79 6.84 15.20 -1.98
C LYS A 79 8.17 14.75 -1.40
N ALA A 80 8.16 13.84 -0.42
CA ALA A 80 9.38 13.31 0.20
C ALA A 80 10.20 12.39 -0.73
N ASN A 81 9.59 11.86 -1.79
CA ASN A 81 10.21 10.89 -2.69
C ASN A 81 10.11 11.33 -4.17
N LEU A 82 10.17 12.65 -4.39
CA LEU A 82 9.81 13.27 -5.66
C LEU A 82 10.62 12.71 -6.83
N TRP A 83 11.94 12.57 -6.68
CA TRP A 83 12.82 11.99 -7.71
C TRP A 83 12.40 10.58 -8.11
N PHE A 84 12.04 9.75 -7.13
CA PHE A 84 11.69 8.37 -7.37
C PHE A 84 10.35 8.24 -8.10
N PHE A 85 9.35 9.01 -7.66
CA PHE A 85 8.06 9.06 -8.33
C PHE A 85 8.12 9.77 -9.69
N PHE A 86 9.00 10.75 -9.87
CA PHE A 86 9.21 11.42 -11.15
C PHE A 86 9.72 10.44 -12.21
N ILE A 87 10.74 9.64 -11.90
CA ILE A 87 11.26 8.61 -12.81
C ILE A 87 10.17 7.60 -13.19
N GLN A 88 9.35 7.17 -12.22
CA GLN A 88 8.22 6.30 -12.53
C GLN A 88 7.15 7.00 -13.38
N GLY A 89 6.86 8.27 -13.10
CA GLY A 89 5.92 9.09 -13.86
C GLY A 89 6.33 9.23 -15.34
N VAL A 90 7.60 9.55 -15.60
CA VAL A 90 8.18 9.59 -16.95
C VAL A 90 8.02 8.23 -17.63
N LYS A 91 8.37 7.14 -16.95
CA LYS A 91 8.22 5.78 -17.50
C LYS A 91 6.77 5.44 -17.86
N ILE A 92 5.82 5.82 -16.99
CA ILE A 92 4.39 5.58 -17.23
C ILE A 92 3.88 6.42 -18.39
N LEU A 93 4.36 7.66 -18.55
CA LEU A 93 3.96 8.53 -19.66
C LEU A 93 4.26 7.91 -21.02
N PHE A 94 5.43 7.30 -21.18
CA PHE A 94 5.83 6.62 -22.42
C PHE A 94 5.20 5.23 -22.61
N THR A 95 4.85 4.54 -21.51
CA THR A 95 4.33 3.16 -21.61
C THR A 95 2.81 3.08 -21.61
N LYS A 96 2.12 4.00 -20.94
CA LYS A 96 0.68 3.97 -20.66
C LYS A 96 0.05 5.37 -20.57
N PRO A 97 0.14 6.22 -21.61
CA PRO A 97 -0.37 7.59 -21.57
C PRO A 97 -1.90 7.66 -21.30
N PHE A 98 -2.69 6.76 -21.88
CA PHE A 98 -4.13 6.71 -21.65
C PHE A 98 -4.53 6.33 -20.22
N ALA A 99 -3.68 5.58 -19.50
CA ALA A 99 -3.93 5.25 -18.10
C ALA A 99 -3.83 6.50 -17.20
N ILE A 100 -2.91 7.42 -17.52
CA ILE A 100 -2.77 8.71 -16.84
C ILE A 100 -3.99 9.59 -17.11
N LEU A 101 -4.46 9.67 -18.36
CA LEU A 101 -5.65 10.45 -18.70
C LEU A 101 -6.90 9.93 -17.97
N ARG A 102 -7.09 8.61 -17.93
CA ARG A 102 -8.19 7.98 -17.19
C ARG A 102 -8.09 8.22 -15.69
N LEU A 103 -6.88 8.25 -15.14
CA LEU A 103 -6.63 8.56 -13.75
C LEU A 103 -7.09 9.98 -13.38
N ILE A 104 -6.61 11.00 -14.11
CA ILE A 104 -6.92 12.40 -13.81
C ILE A 104 -8.43 12.63 -13.83
N LYS A 105 -9.15 12.00 -14.78
CA LYS A 105 -10.62 12.07 -14.85
C LYS A 105 -11.32 11.42 -13.65
N ASN A 106 -10.75 10.33 -13.10
CA ASN A 106 -11.36 9.59 -12.00
C ASN A 106 -10.99 10.13 -10.61
N LEU A 107 -9.79 10.72 -10.44
CA LEU A 107 -9.37 11.35 -9.18
C LEU A 107 -10.14 12.64 -8.88
N ASN A 108 -10.54 13.38 -9.91
CA ASN A 108 -11.35 14.59 -9.75
C ASN A 108 -12.81 14.29 -9.36
N LYS A 109 -13.22 13.02 -9.25
CA LYS A 109 -14.51 12.61 -8.68
C LYS A 109 -14.42 12.47 -7.15
N THR A 110 -13.75 13.40 -6.47
CA THR A 110 -13.95 13.55 -5.02
C THR A 110 -15.36 14.08 -4.82
N ASP A 111 -16.19 13.27 -4.19
CA ASP A 111 -17.57 13.61 -3.85
C ASP A 111 -17.53 14.83 -2.91
N SER A 112 -17.87 16.02 -3.43
CA SER A 112 -17.80 17.29 -2.70
C SER A 112 -18.73 17.34 -1.48
N ASN A 113 -19.56 16.30 -1.30
CA ASN A 113 -20.51 16.14 -0.22
C ASN A 113 -19.96 15.34 0.98
N VAL A 114 -18.74 14.79 0.91
CA VAL A 114 -18.14 14.03 2.01
C VAL A 114 -17.12 14.90 2.75
N ASN A 115 -17.49 15.39 3.94
CA ASN A 115 -16.57 16.08 4.84
C ASN A 115 -15.70 15.06 5.59
N ASP A 116 -14.61 14.61 4.97
CA ASP A 116 -13.62 13.74 5.60
C ASP A 116 -12.41 14.54 6.10
N SER A 117 -12.24 14.57 7.42
CA SER A 117 -11.11 15.26 8.07
C SER A 117 -9.75 14.59 7.86
N GLY A 118 -9.72 13.30 7.49
CA GLY A 118 -8.52 12.47 7.36
C GLY A 118 -7.75 12.25 8.68
N ASN A 119 -8.35 12.56 9.84
CA ASN A 119 -7.71 12.48 11.16
C ASN A 119 -7.76 11.05 11.74
N TYR A 120 -7.38 10.06 10.94
CA TYR A 120 -7.35 8.65 11.32
C TYR A 120 -6.21 7.92 10.59
N SER A 121 -5.88 6.72 11.05
CA SER A 121 -5.00 5.82 10.32
C SER A 121 -5.80 5.09 9.24
N GLU A 122 -5.22 4.96 8.05
CA GLU A 122 -5.93 4.47 6.86
C GLU A 122 -5.26 3.24 6.28
N VAL A 123 -6.06 2.21 5.99
CA VAL A 123 -5.60 1.04 5.22
C VAL A 123 -5.46 1.41 3.76
N LEU A 124 -4.22 1.52 3.30
CA LEU A 124 -3.88 1.83 1.90
C LEU A 124 -4.07 0.61 1.01
N SER A 125 -3.68 -0.56 1.50
CA SER A 125 -3.87 -1.84 0.80
C SER A 125 -3.73 -3.01 1.76
N ILE A 126 -4.63 -3.98 1.65
CA ILE A 126 -4.57 -5.23 2.39
C ILE A 126 -4.91 -6.40 1.47
N ALA A 127 -4.03 -7.39 1.40
CA ALA A 127 -4.21 -8.54 0.52
C ALA A 127 -3.60 -9.81 1.10
N ILE A 128 -4.22 -10.93 0.74
CA ILE A 128 -3.78 -12.29 1.04
C ILE A 128 -3.71 -13.04 -0.29
N SER A 129 -2.67 -13.84 -0.46
CA SER A 129 -2.48 -14.74 -1.60
C SER A 129 -3.67 -15.68 -1.70
N THR A 130 -4.02 -16.06 -2.93
CA THR A 130 -5.16 -16.95 -3.21
C THR A 130 -5.12 -18.25 -2.39
N ASN A 131 -3.91 -18.78 -2.14
CA ASN A 131 -3.72 -20.04 -1.41
C ASN A 131 -4.02 -19.93 0.11
N MET A 132 -4.05 -18.70 0.64
CA MET A 132 -4.23 -18.42 2.07
C MET A 132 -5.51 -17.63 2.38
N GLN A 133 -6.35 -17.37 1.37
CA GLN A 133 -7.66 -16.75 1.56
C GLN A 133 -8.58 -17.62 2.43
N GLY A 134 -9.52 -16.98 3.15
CA GLY A 134 -10.44 -17.68 4.06
C GLY A 134 -9.82 -18.21 5.35
N LYS A 135 -8.49 -18.15 5.52
CA LYS A 135 -7.78 -18.69 6.69
C LYS A 135 -7.50 -17.67 7.80
N GLY A 136 -8.17 -16.51 7.75
CA GLY A 136 -8.05 -15.45 8.77
C GLY A 136 -6.76 -14.62 8.74
N GLY A 137 -5.89 -14.78 7.75
CA GLY A 137 -4.62 -14.03 7.66
C GLY A 137 -4.80 -12.50 7.60
N GLY A 138 -5.81 -12.03 6.87
CA GLY A 138 -6.15 -10.59 6.82
C GLY A 138 -6.54 -10.03 8.18
N LYS A 139 -7.40 -10.74 8.92
CA LYS A 139 -7.82 -10.38 10.28
C LYS A 139 -6.63 -10.30 11.23
N LYS A 140 -5.70 -11.26 11.16
CA LYS A 140 -4.47 -11.25 11.97
C LYS A 140 -3.59 -10.02 11.68
N MET A 141 -3.44 -9.65 10.41
CA MET A 141 -2.68 -8.45 10.04
C MET A 141 -3.34 -7.16 10.51
N LEU A 142 -4.68 -7.05 10.45
CA LEU A 142 -5.40 -5.89 10.96
C LEU A 142 -5.21 -5.74 12.47
N TYR A 143 -5.37 -6.81 13.26
CA TYR A 143 -5.14 -6.74 14.69
C TYR A 143 -3.71 -6.33 15.05
N GLU A 144 -2.71 -6.90 14.38
CA GLU A 144 -1.30 -6.52 14.61
C GLU A 144 -1.08 -5.01 14.35
N ILE A 145 -1.70 -4.46 13.31
CA ILE A 145 -1.62 -3.04 13.02
C ILE A 145 -2.33 -2.20 14.08
N GLU A 146 -3.55 -2.58 14.46
CA GLU A 146 -4.33 -1.86 15.47
C GLU A 146 -3.55 -1.76 16.78
N GLU A 147 -2.94 -2.86 17.22
CA GLU A 147 -2.11 -2.88 18.42
C GLU A 147 -0.87 -1.98 18.28
N LYS A 148 -0.18 -2.00 17.12
CA LYS A 148 0.95 -1.09 16.86
C LYS A 148 0.56 0.38 16.81
N ILE A 149 -0.66 0.70 16.39
CA ILE A 149 -1.17 2.08 16.35
C ILE A 149 -1.56 2.53 17.76
N LYS A 150 -2.28 1.70 18.52
CA LYS A 150 -2.67 2.00 19.91
C LYS A 150 -1.45 2.18 20.81
N SER A 151 -0.46 1.29 20.72
CA SER A 151 0.75 1.36 21.56
C SER A 151 1.56 2.64 21.36
N ARG A 152 1.39 3.33 20.22
CA ARG A 152 2.03 4.61 19.92
C ARG A 152 1.25 5.83 20.40
N ARG A 153 -0.05 5.69 20.68
CA ARG A 153 -0.89 6.80 21.21
C ARG A 153 -0.73 7.01 22.72
N ASN A 154 -0.11 6.05 23.41
CA ASN A 154 0.10 6.09 24.87
C ASN A 154 1.46 6.70 25.28
N ILE A 155 2.07 7.52 24.42
CA ILE A 155 3.29 8.30 24.66
C ILE A 155 3.00 9.73 24.20
#